data_AF-Q47TS9-F1
#
_entry.id   AF-Q47TS9-F1
#
_cell.length_a   1.000
_cell.length_b   1.000
_cell.length_c   1.000
_cell.angle_alpha   90.00
_cell.angle_beta   90.00
_cell.angle_gamma   90.00
#
_symmetry.space_group_name_H-M   'P 1'
#
loop_
_entity.id
_entity.type
_entity.pdbx_description
1 polymer ?
#
loop_
_entity_poly.entity_id
_entity_poly.type
_entity_poly.pdbx_seq_one_letter_code
_entity_poly.pdbx_strand_id
1 'polypeptide(L)'
;MVTAGDGDGWVILADGSRRWGLYGASGLLLYSVDESGTGHVLLQHRAPWTHQGGTWGLPGGARNSGESSVSAAIREFVEEVDGDLGTLSLLGIHRQDHQVWVFDTVLASVPERRPFTPGNPESESIRWIPVPDVPSMPLLPAFGKVWPEVAAALSEQLLLIVDTTVVPQSITPGALCHRLTELAQVGVTDDMLPPDVPLTPLHRRFPSVLLLVDAHSRAALPAPVHGVDVVQVSDGSAAAIAQLVSERLPQTRIVVATDHPDTRAQAAALGVHTAPVSWAYELAQREESSPVERGSSVT
;
A
#
# COMPACT_ATOMS: atom_id res chain seq x y z
N MET A 1 2.06 -3.69 -24.01
CA MET A 1 0.76 -3.03 -24.24
C MET A 1 -0.28 -3.84 -23.51
N VAL A 2 -1.09 -3.22 -22.65
CA VAL A 2 -2.21 -3.88 -21.97
C VAL A 2 -3.36 -4.01 -22.99
N THR A 3 -3.92 -5.20 -23.15
CA THR A 3 -5.11 -5.42 -23.98
C THR A 3 -6.32 -5.42 -23.06
N ALA A 4 -7.23 -4.47 -23.22
CA ALA A 4 -8.41 -4.37 -22.35
C ALA A 4 -9.32 -5.61 -22.50
N GLY A 5 -9.71 -6.20 -21.37
CA GLY A 5 -10.59 -7.36 -21.29
C GLY A 5 -9.91 -8.69 -21.58
N ASP A 6 -8.60 -8.73 -21.83
CA ASP A 6 -7.88 -9.99 -22.09
C ASP A 6 -7.74 -10.87 -20.84
N GLY A 7 -8.02 -10.30 -19.67
CA GLY A 7 -8.10 -11.01 -18.40
C GLY A 7 -9.36 -11.83 -18.21
N ASP A 8 -10.41 -11.63 -19.01
CA ASP A 8 -11.69 -12.28 -18.77
C ASP A 8 -11.66 -13.78 -19.05
N GLY A 9 -12.07 -14.56 -18.05
CA GLY A 9 -12.11 -16.01 -18.16
C GLY A 9 -12.07 -16.72 -16.83
N TRP A 10 -12.32 -18.03 -16.87
CA TRP A 10 -12.31 -18.89 -15.70
C TRP A 10 -11.01 -19.69 -15.59
N VAL A 11 -10.37 -19.62 -14.44
CA VAL A 11 -9.31 -20.54 -14.01
C VAL A 11 -9.91 -21.57 -13.06
N ILE A 12 -9.52 -22.84 -13.21
CA ILE A 12 -9.94 -23.94 -12.34
C ILE A 12 -8.78 -24.26 -11.39
N LEU A 13 -9.05 -24.20 -10.08
CA LEU A 13 -8.07 -24.55 -9.05
C LEU A 13 -7.96 -26.07 -8.89
N ALA A 14 -6.91 -26.52 -8.18
CA ALA A 14 -6.70 -27.95 -7.92
C ALA A 14 -7.85 -28.63 -7.16
N ASP A 15 -8.63 -27.86 -6.38
CA ASP A 15 -9.83 -28.33 -5.67
C ASP A 15 -11.11 -28.35 -6.54
N GLY A 16 -11.00 -27.99 -7.82
CA GLY A 16 -12.10 -27.91 -8.78
C GLY A 16 -12.93 -26.63 -8.70
N SER A 17 -12.63 -25.73 -7.75
CA SER A 17 -13.31 -24.43 -7.67
C SER A 17 -12.88 -23.50 -8.82
N ARG A 18 -13.79 -22.62 -9.23
CA ARG A 18 -13.55 -21.67 -10.32
C ARG A 18 -13.21 -20.28 -9.79
N ARG A 19 -12.29 -19.60 -10.46
CA ARG A 19 -11.88 -18.22 -10.19
C ARG A 19 -11.95 -17.41 -11.48
N TRP A 20 -12.49 -16.20 -11.40
CA TRP A 20 -12.56 -15.28 -12.53
C TRP A 20 -11.25 -14.50 -12.66
N GLY A 21 -10.79 -14.26 -13.89
CA GLY A 21 -9.55 -13.56 -14.19
C GLY A 21 -8.41 -14.52 -14.54
N LEU A 22 -8.06 -14.61 -15.83
CA LEU A 22 -7.00 -15.47 -16.37
C LEU A 22 -5.62 -15.14 -15.79
N TYR A 23 -5.39 -13.87 -15.44
CA TYR A 23 -4.12 -13.37 -14.88
C TYR A 23 -4.25 -13.00 -13.39
N GLY A 24 -5.23 -13.60 -12.71
CA GLY A 24 -5.62 -13.21 -11.36
C GLY A 24 -6.65 -12.08 -11.35
N ALA A 25 -7.00 -11.64 -10.15
CA ALA A 25 -7.92 -10.53 -9.93
C ALA A 25 -7.40 -9.62 -8.82
N SER A 26 -7.88 -8.38 -8.82
CA SER A 26 -7.55 -7.40 -7.79
C SER A 26 -8.77 -6.61 -7.38
N GLY A 27 -8.80 -6.18 -6.13
CA GLY A 27 -9.80 -5.23 -5.65
C GLY A 27 -9.21 -4.15 -4.77
N LEU A 28 -9.89 -3.01 -4.69
CA LEU A 28 -9.50 -1.87 -3.89
C LEU A 28 -10.31 -1.80 -2.60
N LEU A 29 -9.64 -1.88 -1.45
CA LEU A 29 -10.23 -1.64 -0.15
C LEU A 29 -9.81 -0.26 0.36
N LEU A 30 -10.72 0.70 0.27
CA LEU A 30 -10.52 2.04 0.80
C LEU A 30 -10.73 2.05 2.31
N TYR A 31 -9.85 2.76 3.01
CA TYR A 31 -9.86 2.97 4.45
C TYR A 31 -9.87 4.46 4.78
N SER A 32 -10.65 4.85 5.78
CA SER A 32 -10.64 6.21 6.31
C SER A 32 -10.95 6.19 7.80
N VAL A 33 -10.51 7.20 8.53
CA VAL A 33 -10.76 7.36 9.96
C VAL A 33 -11.71 8.54 10.14
N ASP A 34 -12.77 8.35 10.92
CA ASP A 34 -13.69 9.45 11.21
C ASP A 34 -13.18 10.36 12.34
N GLU A 35 -13.92 11.43 12.63
CA GLU A 35 -13.57 12.41 13.67
C GLU A 35 -13.46 11.80 15.07
N SER A 36 -14.10 10.64 15.32
CA SER A 36 -14.02 9.92 16.59
C SER A 36 -12.79 9.02 16.71
N GLY A 37 -12.02 8.87 15.63
CA GLY A 37 -10.91 7.92 15.54
C GLY A 37 -11.34 6.52 15.08
N THR A 38 -12.59 6.34 14.63
CA THR A 38 -13.10 5.04 14.20
C THR A 38 -12.76 4.79 12.73
N GLY A 39 -12.04 3.70 12.47
CA GLY A 39 -11.74 3.24 11.11
C GLY A 39 -12.97 2.75 10.37
N HIS A 40 -13.07 3.07 9.08
CA HIS A 40 -14.14 2.67 8.17
C HIS A 40 -13.54 2.14 6.87
N VAL A 41 -14.21 1.14 6.28
CA VAL A 41 -13.88 0.63 4.96
C VAL A 41 -15.04 0.80 3.98
N LEU A 42 -14.73 1.02 2.71
CA LEU A 42 -15.76 1.07 1.67
C LEU A 42 -16.02 -0.33 1.13
N LEU A 43 -17.27 -0.81 1.24
CA LEU A 43 -17.69 -2.11 0.73
C LEU A 43 -18.88 -1.97 -0.22
N GLN A 44 -18.97 -2.92 -1.15
CA GLN A 44 -20.08 -3.12 -2.05
C GLN A 44 -20.95 -4.30 -1.63
N HIS A 45 -22.27 -4.11 -1.72
CA HIS A 45 -23.27 -5.16 -1.57
C HIS A 45 -23.65 -5.68 -2.94
N ARG A 46 -23.26 -6.93 -3.23
CA ARG A 46 -23.35 -7.53 -4.56
C ARG A 46 -24.80 -7.86 -4.89
N ALA A 47 -25.22 -7.57 -6.12
CA ALA A 47 -26.58 -7.85 -6.57
C ALA A 47 -26.87 -9.36 -6.58
N PRO A 48 -28.11 -9.81 -6.29
CA PRO A 48 -28.47 -11.23 -6.14
C PRO A 48 -28.14 -12.12 -7.34
N TRP A 49 -28.12 -11.56 -8.55
CA TRP A 49 -27.82 -12.29 -9.79
C TRP A 49 -26.32 -12.46 -10.05
N THR A 50 -25.46 -11.80 -9.29
CA THR A 50 -24.00 -11.96 -9.43
C THR A 50 -23.53 -13.26 -8.76
N HIS A 51 -22.32 -13.71 -9.11
CA HIS A 51 -21.69 -14.82 -8.39
C HIS A 51 -21.55 -14.47 -6.90
N GLN A 52 -22.16 -15.29 -6.03
CA GLN A 52 -22.28 -15.05 -4.58
C GLN A 52 -23.02 -13.74 -4.23
N GLY A 53 -24.07 -13.40 -5.00
CA GLY A 53 -24.93 -12.25 -4.75
C GLY A 53 -25.56 -12.22 -3.35
N GLY A 54 -25.92 -11.02 -2.90
CA GLY A 54 -26.43 -10.76 -1.55
C GLY A 54 -25.34 -10.64 -0.47
N THR A 55 -24.07 -10.82 -0.83
CA THR A 55 -22.92 -10.69 0.08
C THR A 55 -22.21 -9.35 -0.05
N TRP A 56 -21.44 -8.99 0.98
CA TRP A 56 -20.60 -7.79 1.01
C TRP A 56 -19.14 -8.11 0.71
N GLY A 57 -18.52 -7.31 -0.13
CA GLY A 57 -17.10 -7.41 -0.47
C GLY A 57 -16.55 -6.07 -0.93
N LEU A 58 -15.31 -6.06 -1.37
CA LEU A 58 -14.70 -4.88 -1.99
C LEU A 58 -15.01 -4.85 -3.50
N PRO A 59 -15.03 -3.66 -4.13
CA PRO A 59 -14.99 -3.53 -5.59
C PRO A 59 -13.71 -4.15 -6.17
N GLY A 60 -13.84 -4.86 -7.29
CA GLY A 60 -12.71 -5.55 -7.89
C GLY A 60 -13.06 -6.61 -8.93
N GLY A 61 -12.10 -6.89 -9.80
CA GLY A 61 -12.29 -7.74 -10.96
C GLY A 61 -10.99 -8.27 -11.56
N ALA A 62 -11.10 -8.78 -12.78
CA ALA A 62 -10.00 -9.49 -13.45
C ALA A 62 -8.85 -8.54 -13.82
N ARG A 63 -7.62 -9.03 -13.68
CA ARG A 63 -6.43 -8.32 -14.16
C ARG A 63 -6.20 -8.63 -15.64
N ASN A 64 -5.81 -7.61 -16.41
CA ASN A 64 -5.31 -7.80 -17.76
C ASN A 64 -3.84 -8.27 -17.76
N SER A 65 -3.39 -8.88 -18.87
CA SER A 65 -2.09 -9.60 -18.97
C SER A 65 -0.81 -8.80 -18.67
N GLY A 66 -0.87 -7.48 -18.66
CA GLY A 66 0.24 -6.58 -18.31
C GLY A 66 -0.10 -5.57 -17.22
N GLU A 67 -1.21 -5.77 -16.52
CA GLU A 67 -1.75 -4.84 -15.54
C GLU A 67 -1.22 -5.14 -14.13
N SER A 68 -0.72 -4.10 -13.46
CA SER A 68 -0.32 -4.20 -12.06
C SER A 68 -1.54 -4.42 -11.16
N SER A 69 -1.35 -5.05 -10.01
CA SER A 69 -2.46 -5.29 -9.07
C SER A 69 -3.13 -3.98 -8.62
N VAL A 70 -2.34 -2.92 -8.43
CA VAL A 70 -2.83 -1.58 -8.07
C VAL A 70 -3.63 -0.96 -9.21
N SER A 71 -3.11 -1.01 -10.44
CA SER A 71 -3.80 -0.46 -11.61
C SER A 71 -5.14 -1.15 -11.85
N ALA A 72 -5.18 -2.48 -11.76
CA ALA A 72 -6.42 -3.25 -11.88
C ALA A 72 -7.41 -2.89 -10.78
N ALA A 73 -6.98 -2.87 -9.51
CA ALA A 73 -7.86 -2.52 -8.39
C ALA A 73 -8.49 -1.12 -8.55
N ILE A 74 -7.70 -0.12 -8.98
CA ILE A 74 -8.21 1.25 -9.20
C ILE A 74 -9.15 1.29 -10.40
N ARG A 75 -8.80 0.64 -11.53
CA ARG A 75 -9.66 0.60 -12.72
C ARG A 75 -11.01 -0.03 -12.39
N GLU A 76 -11.01 -1.23 -11.81
CA GLU A 76 -12.23 -1.95 -11.44
C GLU A 76 -13.08 -1.14 -10.46
N PHE A 77 -12.44 -0.48 -9.48
CA PHE A 77 -13.16 0.43 -8.59
C PHE A 77 -13.88 1.54 -9.35
N VAL A 78 -13.20 2.20 -10.31
CA VAL A 78 -13.79 3.29 -11.11
C VAL A 78 -14.87 2.79 -12.06
N GLU A 79 -14.80 1.54 -12.51
CA GLU A 79 -15.83 0.91 -13.35
C GLU A 79 -17.07 0.47 -12.55
N GLU A 80 -16.91 0.07 -11.28
CA GLU A 80 -17.98 -0.45 -10.42
C GLU A 80 -18.63 0.61 -9.52
N VAL A 81 -17.93 1.73 -9.27
CA VAL A 81 -18.32 2.72 -8.26
C VAL A 81 -18.37 4.12 -8.84
N ASP A 82 -19.55 4.74 -8.77
CA ASP A 82 -19.76 6.14 -9.12
C ASP A 82 -19.31 7.05 -7.97
N GLY A 83 -18.41 7.99 -8.29
CA GLY A 83 -17.96 9.06 -7.39
C GLY A 83 -16.53 9.51 -7.70
N ASP A 84 -16.09 10.60 -7.07
CA ASP A 84 -14.72 11.09 -7.22
C ASP A 84 -13.80 10.41 -6.20
N LEU A 85 -12.97 9.48 -6.66
CA LEU A 85 -11.99 8.76 -5.84
C LEU A 85 -11.00 9.70 -5.13
N GLY A 86 -10.74 10.87 -5.71
CA GLY A 86 -9.81 11.86 -5.15
C GLY A 86 -8.40 11.31 -4.97
N THR A 87 -7.68 11.89 -3.99
CA THR A 87 -6.33 11.43 -3.63
C THR A 87 -6.40 10.28 -2.65
N LEU A 88 -5.65 9.22 -2.94
CA LEU A 88 -5.44 8.10 -2.04
C LEU A 88 -3.95 7.92 -1.70
N SER A 89 -3.68 7.29 -0.57
CA SER A 89 -2.35 6.81 -0.19
C SER A 89 -2.38 5.30 -0.07
N LEU A 90 -1.61 4.61 -0.91
CA LEU A 90 -1.47 3.16 -0.84
C LEU A 90 -0.83 2.76 0.49
N LEU A 91 -1.34 1.70 1.10
CA LEU A 91 -0.80 1.14 2.36
C LEU A 91 -0.04 -0.16 2.06
N GLY A 92 -0.64 -1.03 1.26
CA GLY A 92 -0.03 -2.29 0.86
C GLY A 92 -0.96 -3.19 0.06
N ILE A 93 -0.50 -4.42 -0.19
CA ILE A 93 -1.21 -5.47 -0.91
C ILE A 93 -1.24 -6.71 -0.02
N HIS A 94 -2.45 -7.19 0.29
CA HIS A 94 -2.64 -8.53 0.82
C HIS A 94 -2.87 -9.49 -0.36
N ARG A 95 -2.12 -10.61 -0.40
CA ARG A 95 -2.21 -11.59 -1.50
C ARG A 95 -2.79 -12.90 -1.00
N GLN A 96 -3.82 -13.37 -1.69
CA GLN A 96 -4.28 -14.75 -1.62
C GLN A 96 -3.71 -15.52 -2.80
N ASP A 97 -2.71 -16.36 -2.54
CA ASP A 97 -2.05 -17.18 -3.56
C ASP A 97 -2.65 -18.59 -3.60
N HIS A 98 -3.26 -18.95 -4.73
CA HIS A 98 -3.82 -20.28 -5.00
C HIS A 98 -2.98 -21.07 -6.03
N GLN A 99 -1.68 -20.78 -6.13
CA GLN A 99 -0.67 -21.37 -7.02
C GLN A 99 -0.85 -21.05 -8.50
N VAL A 100 -2.05 -21.28 -9.05
CA VAL A 100 -2.39 -21.05 -10.47
C VAL A 100 -3.21 -19.77 -10.67
N TRP A 101 -3.59 -19.11 -9.58
CA TRP A 101 -4.40 -17.89 -9.59
C TRP A 101 -4.17 -17.10 -8.30
N VAL A 102 -4.19 -15.78 -8.38
CA VAL A 102 -4.01 -14.88 -7.24
C VAL A 102 -5.15 -13.88 -7.14
N PHE A 103 -5.54 -13.55 -5.90
CA PHE A 103 -6.34 -12.36 -5.61
C PHE A 103 -5.53 -11.39 -4.77
N ASP A 104 -5.35 -10.17 -5.27
CA ASP A 104 -4.66 -9.10 -4.56
C ASP A 104 -5.68 -8.08 -4.02
N THR A 105 -5.73 -7.95 -2.70
CA THR A 105 -6.49 -6.89 -2.03
C THR A 105 -5.55 -5.69 -1.84
N VAL A 106 -5.78 -4.64 -2.60
CA VAL A 106 -5.02 -3.39 -2.52
C VAL A 106 -5.63 -2.53 -1.43
N LEU A 107 -4.83 -2.22 -0.42
CA LEU A 107 -5.21 -1.41 0.74
C LEU A 107 -4.81 0.04 0.47
N ALA A 108 -5.76 0.96 0.58
CA ALA A 108 -5.48 2.39 0.42
C ALA A 108 -6.22 3.20 1.48
N SER A 109 -5.58 4.24 1.97
CA SER A 109 -6.21 5.23 2.84
C SER A 109 -6.64 6.46 2.05
N VAL A 110 -7.76 7.05 2.44
CA VAL A 110 -8.27 8.32 1.93
C VAL A 110 -8.52 9.29 3.09
N PRO A 111 -8.26 10.59 2.91
CA PRO A 111 -8.38 11.57 3.98
C PRO A 111 -9.83 11.78 4.44
N GLU A 112 -10.81 11.50 3.57
CA GLU A 112 -12.22 11.73 3.84
C GLU A 112 -13.09 10.60 3.27
N ARG A 113 -14.22 10.33 3.95
CA ARG A 113 -15.23 9.37 3.50
C ARG A 113 -16.14 10.00 2.46
N ARG A 114 -15.72 9.97 1.21
CA ARG A 114 -16.49 10.52 0.09
C ARG A 114 -17.76 9.72 -0.17
N PRO A 115 -18.86 10.36 -0.62
CA PRO A 115 -20.05 9.64 -1.02
C PRO A 115 -19.79 8.87 -2.31
N PHE A 116 -20.14 7.59 -2.31
CA PHE A 116 -20.04 6.71 -3.46
C PHE A 116 -21.37 5.98 -3.66
N THR A 117 -21.72 5.70 -4.92
CA THR A 117 -22.91 4.93 -5.30
C THR A 117 -22.53 3.80 -6.26
N PRO A 118 -23.37 2.77 -6.44
CA PRO A 118 -23.11 1.78 -7.49
C PRO A 118 -22.99 2.46 -8.87
N GLY A 119 -21.90 2.20 -9.59
CA GLY A 119 -21.69 2.71 -10.96
C GLY A 119 -22.24 1.77 -12.03
N ASN A 120 -22.57 0.54 -11.66
CA ASN A 120 -23.17 -0.45 -12.55
C ASN A 120 -24.21 -1.33 -11.81
N PRO A 121 -24.99 -2.16 -12.54
CA PRO A 121 -26.00 -3.03 -11.93
C PRO A 121 -25.45 -4.18 -11.09
N GLU A 122 -24.14 -4.41 -11.03
CA GLU A 122 -23.58 -5.54 -10.27
C GLU A 122 -23.62 -5.31 -8.75
N SER A 123 -23.88 -4.07 -8.32
CA SER A 123 -23.97 -3.67 -6.93
C SER A 123 -25.31 -3.03 -6.57
N GLU A 124 -25.92 -3.49 -5.48
CA GLU A 124 -27.14 -2.90 -4.92
C GLU A 124 -26.84 -1.69 -4.04
N SER A 125 -25.67 -1.68 -3.38
CA SER A 125 -25.24 -0.51 -2.59
C SER A 125 -23.72 -0.46 -2.40
N ILE A 126 -23.19 0.76 -2.30
CA ILE A 126 -21.81 1.04 -1.89
C ILE A 126 -21.87 1.83 -0.58
N ARG A 127 -21.16 1.38 0.47
CA ARG A 127 -21.24 2.02 1.80
C ARG A 127 -19.91 1.99 2.54
N TRP A 128 -19.66 3.06 3.29
CA TRP A 128 -18.65 3.09 4.32
C TRP A 128 -19.16 2.33 5.55
N ILE A 129 -18.47 1.26 5.92
CA ILE A 129 -18.79 0.41 7.06
C ILE A 129 -17.72 0.59 8.13
N PRO A 130 -18.09 0.81 9.41
CA PRO A 130 -17.12 0.79 10.51
C PRO A 130 -16.37 -0.55 10.54
N VAL A 131 -15.04 -0.52 10.65
CA VAL A 131 -14.20 -1.73 10.72
C VAL A 131 -14.70 -2.75 11.77
N PRO A 132 -15.14 -2.34 12.97
CA PRO A 132 -15.69 -3.28 13.97
C PRO A 132 -16.98 -3.99 13.55
N ASP A 133 -17.76 -3.41 12.62
CA ASP A 133 -19.06 -3.94 12.21
C ASP A 133 -18.93 -4.94 11.05
N VAL A 134 -17.85 -4.87 10.27
CA VAL A 134 -17.61 -5.72 9.09
C VAL A 134 -17.77 -7.22 9.37
N PRO A 135 -17.24 -7.80 10.48
CA PRO A 135 -17.41 -9.22 10.77
C PRO A 135 -18.87 -9.67 10.97
N SER A 136 -19.79 -8.74 11.25
CA SER A 136 -21.22 -9.03 11.45
C SER A 136 -22.03 -9.05 10.14
N MET A 137 -21.42 -8.60 9.04
CA MET A 137 -22.07 -8.54 7.73
C MET A 137 -22.07 -9.91 7.05
N PRO A 138 -23.00 -10.16 6.10
CA PRO A 138 -22.92 -11.34 5.24
C PRO A 138 -21.80 -11.15 4.21
N LEU A 139 -20.55 -11.36 4.61
CA LEU A 139 -19.40 -11.15 3.74
C LEU A 139 -19.30 -12.22 2.65
N LEU A 140 -18.72 -11.84 1.52
CA LEU A 140 -18.25 -12.77 0.50
C LEU A 140 -17.31 -13.77 1.21
N PRO A 141 -17.56 -15.09 1.16
CA PRO A 141 -16.83 -16.06 1.98
C PRO A 141 -15.30 -15.98 1.89
N ALA A 142 -14.76 -15.73 0.69
CA ALA A 142 -13.32 -15.55 0.49
C ALA A 142 -12.79 -14.30 1.20
N PHE A 143 -13.52 -13.18 1.11
CA PHE A 143 -13.17 -11.94 1.80
C PHE A 143 -13.27 -12.08 3.31
N GLY A 144 -14.35 -12.68 3.81
CA GLY A 144 -14.52 -12.92 5.26
C GLY A 144 -13.42 -13.78 5.87
N LYS A 145 -12.84 -14.72 5.10
CA LYS A 145 -11.72 -15.54 5.56
C LYS A 145 -10.45 -14.73 5.81
N VAL A 146 -10.15 -13.75 4.95
CA VAL A 146 -8.93 -12.92 5.06
C VAL A 146 -9.14 -11.62 5.82
N TRP A 147 -10.38 -11.28 6.16
CA TRP A 147 -10.72 -10.03 6.85
C TRP A 147 -9.88 -9.77 8.12
N PRO A 148 -9.62 -10.74 9.02
CA PRO A 148 -8.81 -10.47 10.22
C PRO A 148 -7.38 -9.99 9.89
N GLU A 149 -6.77 -10.55 8.85
CA GLU A 149 -5.42 -10.17 8.40
C GLU A 149 -5.43 -8.79 7.75
N VAL A 150 -6.40 -8.55 6.86
CA VAL A 150 -6.56 -7.27 6.17
C VAL A 150 -6.86 -6.15 7.18
N ALA A 151 -7.79 -6.37 8.10
CA ALA A 151 -8.21 -5.38 9.10
C ALA A 151 -7.07 -4.96 10.03
N ALA A 152 -6.20 -5.90 10.42
CA ALA A 152 -5.02 -5.60 11.23
C ALA A 152 -4.05 -4.64 10.50
N ALA A 153 -3.94 -4.76 9.18
CA ALA A 153 -3.04 -3.95 8.36
C ALA A 153 -3.57 -2.55 8.01
N LEU A 154 -4.90 -2.30 8.02
CA LEU A 154 -5.50 -1.04 7.54
C LEU A 154 -5.03 0.22 8.27
N SER A 155 -4.67 0.08 9.55
CA SER A 155 -4.20 1.21 10.37
C SER A 155 -2.68 1.36 10.37
N GLU A 156 -1.94 0.41 9.81
CA GLU A 156 -0.49 0.40 9.83
C GLU A 156 0.09 1.20 8.67
N GLN A 157 0.56 2.41 8.96
CA GLN A 157 1.32 3.23 8.01
C GLN A 157 2.80 3.01 8.21
N LEU A 158 3.54 2.68 7.15
CA LEU A 158 4.99 2.64 7.18
C LEU A 158 5.55 4.00 6.74
N LEU A 159 6.31 4.64 7.62
CA LEU A 159 7.04 5.87 7.34
C LEU A 159 8.54 5.59 7.36
N LEU A 160 9.18 5.79 6.23
CA LEU A 160 10.63 5.74 6.09
C LEU A 160 11.19 7.17 6.17
N ILE A 161 11.94 7.48 7.23
CA ILE A 161 12.66 8.73 7.37
C ILE A 161 14.12 8.50 6.98
N VAL A 162 14.63 9.23 6.00
CA VAL A 162 16.02 9.12 5.53
C VAL A 162 16.77 10.41 5.86
N ASP A 163 17.73 10.30 6.78
CA ASP A 163 18.56 11.41 7.22
C ASP A 163 19.74 11.62 6.27
N THR A 164 19.63 12.64 5.43
CA THR A 164 20.67 12.99 4.45
C THR A 164 21.62 14.09 4.88
N THR A 165 21.57 14.50 6.15
CA THR A 165 22.50 15.52 6.67
C THR A 165 23.93 15.00 6.82
N VAL A 166 24.10 13.66 6.84
CA VAL A 166 25.40 12.99 7.02
C VAL A 166 25.63 11.86 6.00
N VAL A 167 25.22 12.06 4.74
CA VAL A 167 25.42 11.04 3.69
C VAL A 167 26.88 11.00 3.22
N PRO A 168 27.43 9.82 2.88
CA PRO A 168 28.68 9.72 2.14
C PRO A 168 28.65 10.57 0.86
N GLN A 169 29.77 11.24 0.53
CA GLN A 169 29.91 12.09 -0.67
C GLN A 169 29.61 11.37 -2.00
N SER A 170 29.59 10.04 -2.00
CA SER A 170 29.30 9.20 -3.17
C SER A 170 27.82 9.12 -3.54
N ILE A 171 26.89 9.58 -2.69
CA ILE A 171 25.44 9.56 -2.94
C ILE A 171 24.95 11.01 -3.00
N THR A 172 24.37 11.41 -4.13
CA THR A 172 23.77 12.75 -4.24
C THR A 172 22.35 12.73 -3.69
N PRO A 173 21.92 13.75 -2.91
CA PRO A 173 20.56 13.83 -2.39
C PRO A 173 19.48 13.76 -3.47
N GLY A 174 19.73 14.33 -4.66
CA GLY A 174 18.81 14.27 -5.80
C GLY A 174 18.62 12.86 -6.35
N ALA A 175 19.70 12.09 -6.53
CA ALA A 175 19.60 10.71 -7.01
C ALA A 175 18.88 9.82 -5.98
N LEU A 176 19.19 9.99 -4.69
CA LEU A 176 18.51 9.27 -3.61
C LEU A 176 17.01 9.61 -3.56
N CYS A 177 16.64 10.89 -3.65
CA CYS A 177 15.24 11.33 -3.68
C CYS A 177 14.46 10.70 -4.85
N HIS A 178 15.04 10.66 -6.05
CA HIS A 178 14.43 10.01 -7.21
C HIS A 178 14.21 8.51 -6.97
N ARG A 179 15.22 7.78 -6.48
CA ARG A 179 15.10 6.36 -6.17
C ARG A 179 14.08 6.05 -5.07
N LEU A 180 14.03 6.89 -4.03
CA LEU A 180 13.03 6.76 -2.97
C LEU A 180 11.61 7.04 -3.48
N THR A 181 11.44 7.89 -4.49
CA THR A 181 10.16 8.07 -5.18
C THR A 181 9.74 6.79 -5.89
N GLU A 182 10.65 6.19 -6.66
CA GLU A 182 10.39 4.91 -7.34
C GLU A 182 10.03 3.81 -6.32
N LEU A 183 10.77 3.74 -5.21
CA LEU A 183 10.51 2.81 -4.11
C LEU A 183 9.11 3.02 -3.49
N ALA A 184 8.69 4.26 -3.25
CA ALA A 184 7.37 4.56 -2.71
C ALA A 184 6.23 4.15 -3.66
N GLN A 185 6.47 4.22 -4.98
CA GLN A 185 5.50 3.83 -6.01
C GLN A 185 5.43 2.32 -6.23
N VAL A 186 6.60 1.67 -6.26
CA VAL A 186 6.72 0.23 -6.47
C VAL A 186 6.40 -0.54 -5.19
N GLY A 187 6.69 0.04 -4.02
CA GLY A 187 6.55 -0.61 -2.74
C GLY A 187 7.70 -1.57 -2.40
N VAL A 188 7.68 -2.07 -1.17
CA VAL A 188 8.68 -2.97 -0.59
C VAL A 188 8.03 -4.23 -0.05
N THR A 189 8.77 -5.33 0.00
CA THR A 189 8.35 -6.55 0.68
C THR A 189 8.83 -6.54 2.13
N ASP A 190 8.16 -7.28 3.00
CA ASP A 190 8.47 -7.28 4.44
C ASP A 190 9.90 -7.76 4.74
N ASP A 191 10.49 -8.64 3.90
CA ASP A 191 11.87 -9.11 4.04
C ASP A 191 12.94 -8.04 3.70
N MET A 192 12.53 -6.93 3.07
CA MET A 192 13.42 -5.80 2.79
C MET A 192 13.52 -4.83 3.97
N LEU A 193 12.60 -4.91 4.93
CA LEU A 193 12.56 -4.04 6.11
C LEU A 193 13.54 -4.52 7.19
N PRO A 194 13.96 -3.65 8.12
CA PRO A 194 14.74 -4.08 9.27
C PRO A 194 13.99 -5.19 10.03
N PRO A 195 14.71 -6.16 10.61
CA PRO A 195 14.07 -7.18 11.44
C PRO A 195 13.34 -6.51 12.62
N ASP A 196 12.32 -7.19 13.11
CA ASP A 196 11.54 -6.81 14.31
C ASP A 196 10.63 -5.58 14.17
N VAL A 197 10.48 -4.98 12.99
CA VAL A 197 9.45 -3.95 12.78
C VAL A 197 8.07 -4.62 12.91
N PRO A 198 7.24 -4.25 13.91
CA PRO A 198 6.00 -4.96 14.22
C PRO A 198 4.90 -4.56 13.23
N LEU A 199 4.87 -5.27 12.12
CA LEU A 199 3.95 -5.08 11.00
C LEU A 199 3.18 -6.37 10.74
N THR A 200 1.89 -6.22 10.43
CA THR A 200 1.05 -7.31 9.92
C THR A 200 1.61 -7.78 8.57
N PRO A 201 1.80 -9.08 8.31
CA PRO A 201 2.39 -9.50 7.04
C PRO A 201 1.57 -9.05 5.83
N LEU A 202 2.23 -8.43 4.85
CA LEU A 202 1.65 -8.08 3.55
C LEU A 202 2.54 -8.58 2.42
N HIS A 203 1.93 -8.86 1.26
CA HIS A 203 2.71 -9.20 0.06
C HIS A 203 3.61 -8.03 -0.36
N ARG A 204 3.12 -6.81 -0.15
CA ARG A 204 3.82 -5.57 -0.50
C ARG A 204 3.32 -4.42 0.35
N ARG A 205 4.20 -3.47 0.65
CA ARG A 205 3.92 -2.25 1.43
C ARG A 205 4.35 -1.02 0.65
N PHE A 206 3.57 0.05 0.74
CA PHE A 206 3.91 1.32 0.09
C PHE A 206 4.29 2.32 1.19
N PRO A 207 5.59 2.52 1.46
CA PRO A 207 6.01 3.44 2.50
C PRO A 207 5.74 4.88 2.07
N SER A 208 5.29 5.71 3.00
CA SER A 208 5.52 7.15 2.89
C SER A 208 7.00 7.41 3.18
N VAL A 209 7.64 8.28 2.40
CA VAL A 209 9.05 8.58 2.58
C VAL A 209 9.23 10.04 2.95
N LEU A 210 10.10 10.31 3.93
CA LEU A 210 10.47 11.65 4.37
C LEU A 210 11.99 11.79 4.36
N LEU A 211 12.49 12.80 3.64
CA LEU A 211 13.91 13.10 3.52
C LEU A 211 14.27 14.27 4.45
N LEU A 212 15.19 14.05 5.40
CA LEU A 212 15.77 15.14 6.18
C LEU A 212 17.00 15.67 5.45
N VAL A 213 17.00 16.97 5.14
CA VAL A 213 18.07 17.62 4.36
C VAL A 213 18.58 18.86 5.09
N ASP A 214 19.85 19.19 4.89
CA ASP A 214 20.36 20.51 5.26
C ASP A 214 19.95 21.58 4.22
N ALA A 215 20.23 22.85 4.52
CA ALA A 215 19.89 23.96 3.64
C ALA A 215 20.57 23.88 2.26
N HIS A 216 21.79 23.32 2.20
CA HIS A 216 22.53 23.19 0.96
C HIS A 216 21.91 22.14 0.04
N SER A 217 21.64 20.95 0.58
CA SER A 217 21.01 19.83 -0.11
C SER A 217 19.58 20.17 -0.52
N ARG A 218 18.85 20.93 0.31
CA ARG A 218 17.50 21.40 -0.04
C ARG A 218 17.48 22.23 -1.32
N ALA A 219 18.46 23.12 -1.49
CA ALA A 219 18.57 23.96 -2.68
C ALA A 219 18.92 23.17 -3.97
N ALA A 220 19.48 21.97 -3.82
CA ALA A 220 19.84 21.08 -4.92
C ALA A 220 18.75 20.07 -5.31
N LEU A 221 17.68 19.95 -4.52
CA LEU A 221 16.60 19.01 -4.79
C LEU A 221 15.59 19.57 -5.81
N PRO A 222 15.00 18.71 -6.67
CA PRO A 222 13.93 19.12 -7.57
C PRO A 222 12.66 19.55 -6.81
N ALA A 223 11.71 20.12 -7.55
CA ALA A 223 10.36 20.44 -7.06
C ALA A 223 9.70 19.19 -6.42
N PRO A 224 8.65 19.38 -5.57
CA PRO A 224 8.05 18.28 -4.82
C PRO A 224 7.66 17.10 -5.72
N VAL A 225 7.96 15.89 -5.26
CA VAL A 225 7.69 14.64 -5.98
C VAL A 225 6.64 13.86 -5.18
N HIS A 226 5.60 13.36 -5.85
CA HIS A 226 4.58 12.55 -5.19
C HIS A 226 5.21 11.32 -4.52
N GLY A 227 4.99 11.15 -3.21
CA GLY A 227 5.47 10.01 -2.43
C GLY A 227 6.73 10.27 -1.58
N VAL A 228 7.38 11.44 -1.72
CA VAL A 228 8.53 11.83 -0.89
C VAL A 228 8.35 13.25 -0.34
N ASP A 229 8.19 13.36 0.98
CA ASP A 229 8.22 14.64 1.68
C ASP A 229 9.66 15.05 1.99
N VAL A 230 9.96 16.34 1.95
CA VAL A 230 11.30 16.87 2.24
C VAL A 230 11.22 17.87 3.39
N VAL A 231 11.94 17.58 4.47
CA VAL A 231 12.04 18.46 5.65
C VAL A 231 13.45 19.00 5.73
N GLN A 232 13.59 20.32 5.64
CA GLN A 232 14.85 20.99 5.91
C GLN A 232 15.06 21.10 7.41
N VAL A 233 16.19 20.62 7.93
CA VAL A 233 16.51 20.69 9.36
C VAL A 233 17.38 21.91 9.66
N SER A 234 16.95 22.72 10.63
CA SER A 234 17.69 23.89 11.15
C SER A 234 18.43 23.58 12.45
N ASP A 235 17.77 22.85 13.35
CA ASP A 235 18.22 22.62 14.73
C ASP A 235 18.82 21.21 14.93
N GLY A 236 19.22 20.57 13.82
CA GLY A 236 19.78 19.22 13.76
C GLY A 236 18.73 18.12 13.57
N SER A 237 19.15 17.00 12.96
CA SER A 237 18.26 15.88 12.63
C SER A 237 17.63 15.21 13.85
N ALA A 238 18.34 15.13 14.99
CA ALA A 238 17.80 14.53 16.21
C ALA A 238 16.54 15.26 16.72
N ALA A 239 16.56 16.60 16.76
CA ALA A 239 15.41 17.40 17.15
C ALA A 239 14.23 17.24 16.18
N ALA A 240 14.52 17.23 14.87
CA ALA A 240 13.53 17.00 13.83
C ALA A 240 12.86 15.62 13.97
N ILE A 241 13.62 14.56 14.24
CA ILE A 241 13.06 13.22 14.51
C ILE A 241 12.14 13.23 15.72
N ALA A 242 12.56 13.86 16.82
CA ALA A 242 11.72 13.92 18.02
C ALA A 242 10.37 14.62 17.76
N GLN A 243 10.40 15.74 17.03
CA GLN A 243 9.18 16.44 16.62
C GLN A 243 8.31 15.57 15.70
N LEU A 244 8.89 15.03 14.62
CA LEU A 244 8.16 14.20 13.66
C LEU A 244 7.52 12.99 14.31
N VAL A 245 8.21 12.30 15.22
CA VAL A 245 7.63 11.14 15.94
C VAL A 245 6.46 11.57 16.82
N SER A 246 6.54 12.74 17.47
CA SER A 246 5.49 13.24 18.37
C SER A 246 4.21 13.67 17.64
N GLU A 247 4.30 14.04 16.36
CA GLU A 247 3.18 14.50 15.52
C GLU A 247 2.45 13.34 14.81
N ARG A 248 2.97 12.11 14.92
CA ARG A 248 2.43 10.96 14.19
C ARG A 248 1.49 10.13 15.04
N LEU A 249 0.58 9.44 14.35
CA LEU A 249 -0.36 8.53 14.99
C LEU A 249 0.40 7.35 15.62
N PRO A 250 -0.04 6.81 16.77
CA PRO A 250 0.60 5.65 17.41
C PRO A 250 0.72 4.41 16.51
N GLN A 251 -0.13 4.30 15.49
CA GLN A 251 -0.15 3.19 14.53
C GLN A 251 0.86 3.35 13.40
N THR A 252 1.49 4.53 13.25
CA THR A 252 2.57 4.73 12.28
C THR A 252 3.81 3.97 12.73
N ARG A 253 4.31 3.07 11.89
CA ARG A 253 5.60 2.40 12.06
C ARG A 253 6.67 3.21 11.37
N ILE A 254 7.64 3.67 12.17
CA ILE A 254 8.69 4.56 11.69
C ILE A 254 10.00 3.79 11.62
N VAL A 255 10.70 3.90 10.49
CA VAL A 255 12.08 3.46 10.32
C VAL A 255 12.92 4.68 9.99
N VAL A 256 13.95 4.93 10.79
CA VAL A 256 14.89 6.04 10.58
C VAL A 256 16.21 5.50 10.03
N ALA A 257 16.48 5.79 8.76
CA ALA A 257 17.77 5.54 8.13
C ALA A 257 18.71 6.72 8.40
N THR A 258 19.66 6.55 9.32
CA THR A 258 20.63 7.59 9.71
C THR A 258 21.96 6.98 10.11
N ASP A 259 23.04 7.69 9.76
CA ASP A 259 24.38 7.41 10.26
C ASP A 259 24.85 8.40 11.33
N HIS A 260 24.01 9.38 11.67
CA HIS A 260 24.30 10.36 12.72
C HIS A 260 24.11 9.72 14.10
N PRO A 261 25.13 9.71 14.98
CA PRO A 261 25.06 9.03 16.28
C PRO A 261 23.95 9.60 17.18
N ASP A 262 23.83 10.93 17.26
CA ASP A 262 22.81 11.58 18.10
C ASP A 262 21.39 11.31 17.59
N THR A 263 21.16 11.36 16.26
CA THR A 263 19.86 11.02 15.66
C THR A 263 19.50 9.57 15.94
N ARG A 264 20.46 8.64 15.84
CA ARG A 264 20.26 7.22 16.17
C ARG A 264 19.90 7.02 17.63
N ALA A 265 20.62 7.67 18.55
CA ALA A 265 20.34 7.62 19.99
C ALA A 265 18.96 8.19 20.32
N GLN A 266 18.57 9.31 19.69
CA GLN A 266 17.26 9.92 19.86
C GLN A 266 16.13 9.01 19.35
N ALA A 267 16.27 8.43 18.14
CA ALA A 267 15.30 7.49 17.60
C ALA A 267 15.14 6.25 18.50
N ALA A 268 16.25 5.69 18.99
CA ALA A 268 16.21 4.55 19.91
C ALA A 268 15.53 4.90 21.24
N ALA A 269 15.76 6.10 21.80
CA ALA A 269 15.10 6.57 23.02
C ALA A 269 13.58 6.73 22.84
N LEU A 270 13.11 6.95 21.62
CA LEU A 270 11.69 7.02 21.24
C LEU A 270 11.09 5.66 20.88
N GLY A 271 11.87 4.57 20.93
CA GLY A 271 11.42 3.24 20.53
C GLY A 271 11.25 3.06 19.02
N VAL A 272 11.89 3.92 18.22
CA VAL A 272 11.81 3.89 16.75
C VAL A 272 12.92 3.01 16.18
N HIS A 273 12.60 2.22 15.15
CA HIS A 273 13.59 1.38 14.48
C HIS A 273 14.59 2.23 13.70
N THR A 274 15.88 1.89 13.79
CA THR A 274 16.94 2.58 13.06
C THR A 274 17.67 1.65 12.11
N ALA A 275 18.08 2.17 10.97
CA ALA A 275 18.92 1.51 9.99
C ALA A 275 20.05 2.44 9.54
N PRO A 276 21.18 1.93 8.98
CA PRO A 276 22.18 2.80 8.33
C PRO A 276 21.61 3.43 7.05
N VAL A 277 22.17 4.56 6.61
CA VAL A 277 21.73 5.21 5.35
C VAL A 277 22.00 4.32 4.15
N SER A 278 23.06 3.51 4.20
CA SER A 278 23.38 2.54 3.15
C SER A 278 22.24 1.53 2.92
N TRP A 279 21.53 1.12 3.97
CA TRP A 279 20.35 0.24 3.83
C TRP A 279 19.26 0.91 3.01
N ALA A 280 18.93 2.17 3.28
CA ALA A 280 17.92 2.90 2.49
C ALA A 280 18.35 3.07 1.02
N TYR A 281 19.65 3.24 0.78
CA TYR A 281 20.20 3.34 -0.57
C TYR A 281 20.18 2.00 -1.33
N GLU A 282 20.48 0.89 -0.65
CA GLU A 282 20.36 -0.46 -1.20
C GLU A 282 18.89 -0.82 -1.47
N LEU A 283 18.01 -0.50 -0.52
CA LEU A 283 16.57 -0.67 -0.62
C LEU A 283 16.03 0.02 -1.87
N ALA A 284 16.42 1.27 -2.11
CA ALA A 284 15.99 2.06 -3.25
C ALA A 284 16.65 1.67 -4.59
N GLN A 285 17.68 0.80 -4.57
CA GLN A 285 18.35 0.29 -5.78
C GLN A 285 17.88 -1.09 -6.20
N ARG A 286 17.16 -1.83 -5.35
CA ARG A 286 16.66 -3.15 -5.72
C ARG A 286 15.63 -2.98 -6.83
N GLU A 287 16.05 -3.30 -8.06
CA GLU A 287 15.13 -3.54 -9.15
C GLU A 287 14.19 -4.67 -8.73
N GLU A 288 12.91 -4.57 -9.11
CA GLU A 288 12.02 -5.70 -9.02
C GLU A 288 12.69 -6.87 -9.74
N SER A 289 13.06 -7.90 -8.98
CA SER A 289 13.35 -9.19 -9.57
C SER A 289 12.00 -9.70 -10.04
N SER A 290 11.56 -9.25 -11.22
CA SER A 290 10.36 -9.76 -11.85
C SER A 290 10.59 -11.26 -12.00
N PRO A 291 9.78 -12.13 -11.34
CA PRO A 291 9.70 -13.49 -11.83
C PRO A 291 9.02 -13.32 -13.19
N VAL A 292 9.84 -13.33 -14.24
CA VAL A 292 9.35 -13.72 -15.55
C VAL A 292 8.79 -15.13 -15.33
N GLU A 293 7.48 -15.19 -15.09
CA GLU A 293 6.71 -16.41 -15.09
C GLU A 293 6.94 -17.03 -16.45
N ARG A 294 7.82 -18.04 -16.46
CA ARG A 294 8.05 -18.86 -17.64
C ARG A 294 6.70 -19.46 -17.98
N GLY A 295 6.11 -18.93 -19.05
CA GLY A 295 4.96 -19.51 -19.71
C GLY A 295 5.23 -21.00 -19.89
N SER A 296 4.47 -21.81 -19.15
CA SER A 296 4.37 -23.22 -19.46
C SER A 296 3.51 -23.30 -20.71
N SER A 297 4.17 -23.41 -21.86
CA SER A 297 3.54 -23.85 -23.09
C SER A 297 2.86 -25.18 -22.81
N VAL A 298 1.54 -25.19 -22.79
CA VAL A 298 0.76 -26.41 -22.95
C VAL A 298 0.61 -26.62 -24.45
N THR A 299 1.17 -27.74 -24.90
CA THR A 299 0.92 -28.33 -26.23
C THR A 299 -0.36 -29.15 -26.19
#